data_AF-A0A1G6H3V9-F1
#
_entry.id   AF-A0A1G6H3V9-F1
#
_cell.length_a   1.000
_cell.length_b   1.000
_cell.length_c   1.000
_cell.angle_alpha   90.00
_cell.angle_beta   90.00
_cell.angle_gamma   90.00
#
_symmetry.space_group_name_H-M   'P 1'
#
loop_
_entity.id
_entity.type
_entity.pdbx_description
1 polymer ?
#
loop_
_entity_poly.entity_id
_entity_poly.type
_entity_poly.pdbx_seq_one_letter_code
_entity_poly.pdbx_strand_id
1 'polypeptide(L)'
;MTATLRPGVVLSDWASFGPGETLSGMTAPDHPSSPSGGTAVIERPAEEATVELPWTTVVWDDPVNLMSYVTHVFVTYFHYSRQKAQRLMLQVHNEGRAVVSMGTREEMERDVNAMHQFGLWATLGRGE
;
A
#
# COMPACT_ATOMS: atom_id res chain seq x y z
N MET A 1 49.86 1.29 12.21
CA MET A 1 48.45 0.93 11.98
C MET A 1 48.12 1.33 10.55
N THR A 2 47.86 0.33 9.70
CA THR A 2 47.72 0.45 8.24
C THR A 2 46.38 1.07 7.88
N ALA A 3 46.37 2.11 7.04
CA ALA A 3 45.17 2.62 6.36
C ALA A 3 45.48 2.75 4.86
N THR A 4 44.84 1.92 4.05
CA THR A 4 45.10 1.73 2.61
C THR A 4 44.18 2.60 1.74
N LEU A 5 44.83 3.51 1.00
CA LEU A 5 44.58 4.20 -0.28
C LEU A 5 43.18 4.68 -0.76
N ARG A 6 43.21 5.95 -1.18
CA ARG A 6 42.30 6.69 -2.10
C ARG A 6 42.66 6.37 -3.57
N PRO A 7 41.76 6.54 -4.57
CA PRO A 7 41.61 7.82 -5.30
C PRO A 7 40.14 8.08 -5.77
N GLY A 8 39.63 9.28 -6.05
CA GLY A 8 40.25 10.55 -6.39
C GLY A 8 39.90 10.99 -7.82
N VAL A 9 38.74 11.66 -7.99
CA VAL A 9 38.50 12.79 -8.94
C VAL A 9 38.32 12.46 -10.45
N VAL A 10 37.57 13.17 -11.30
CA VAL A 10 36.22 13.83 -11.38
C VAL A 10 36.00 14.24 -12.86
N LEU A 11 34.74 14.58 -13.23
CA LEU A 11 34.30 15.58 -14.25
C LEU A 11 34.61 15.28 -15.73
N SER A 12 33.72 15.35 -16.72
CA SER A 12 32.71 16.37 -17.11
C SER A 12 31.91 15.77 -18.27
N ASP A 13 30.59 15.93 -18.38
CA ASP A 13 29.87 17.08 -18.97
C ASP A 13 30.20 17.38 -20.44
N TRP A 14 29.12 17.48 -21.23
CA TRP A 14 28.95 18.29 -22.45
C TRP A 14 29.23 17.69 -23.85
N ALA A 15 28.14 17.63 -24.62
CA ALA A 15 27.97 17.96 -26.04
C ALA A 15 28.97 17.46 -27.11
N SER A 16 28.39 16.72 -28.07
CA SER A 16 28.38 17.07 -29.51
C SER A 16 29.71 17.26 -30.22
N PHE A 17 30.04 16.34 -31.14
CA PHE A 17 30.47 16.54 -32.54
C PHE A 17 31.24 15.30 -33.05
N GLY A 18 30.81 14.73 -34.20
CA GLY A 18 31.46 13.59 -34.90
C GLY A 18 32.72 13.99 -35.67
N PRO A 19 33.04 13.46 -36.86
CA PRO A 19 32.67 12.20 -37.55
C PRO A 19 33.91 11.42 -38.08
N GLY A 20 33.70 10.32 -38.83
CA GLY A 20 34.69 9.75 -39.79
C GLY A 20 35.44 8.51 -39.32
N GLU A 21 35.10 7.31 -39.83
CA GLU A 21 35.71 6.64 -41.02
C GLU A 21 37.12 6.10 -40.74
N THR A 22 37.40 4.80 -40.89
CA THR A 22 37.56 4.05 -42.16
C THR A 22 37.55 2.53 -41.86
N LEU A 23 36.69 1.72 -42.49
CA LEU A 23 36.88 0.94 -43.73
C LEU A 23 38.00 -0.12 -43.70
N SER A 24 37.62 -1.39 -43.59
CA SER A 24 38.12 -2.59 -44.34
C SER A 24 37.81 -3.83 -43.49
N GLY A 25 37.20 -4.93 -43.93
CA GLY A 25 36.80 -5.40 -45.24
C GLY A 25 36.25 -6.83 -45.07
N MET A 26 35.11 -7.09 -45.71
CA MET A 26 34.61 -8.36 -46.27
C MET A 26 34.88 -9.69 -45.52
N THR A 27 33.82 -10.31 -45.01
CA THR A 27 33.13 -11.42 -45.71
C THR A 27 31.99 -12.01 -44.85
N ALA A 28 30.86 -12.28 -45.50
CA ALA A 28 29.74 -13.11 -45.04
C ALA A 28 29.46 -14.12 -46.18
N PRO A 29 28.66 -15.20 -46.03
CA PRO A 29 27.97 -15.71 -44.84
C PRO A 29 28.20 -17.23 -44.62
N ASP A 30 27.80 -17.75 -43.46
CA ASP A 30 27.20 -19.10 -43.37
C ASP A 30 26.26 -19.13 -42.15
N HIS A 31 24.97 -19.32 -42.41
CA HIS A 31 23.98 -19.67 -41.39
C HIS A 31 24.08 -21.18 -41.19
N PRO A 32 23.97 -21.68 -39.94
CA PRO A 32 22.63 -22.10 -39.55
C PRO A 32 22.28 -21.96 -38.06
N SER A 33 20.97 -21.75 -37.89
CA SER A 33 20.12 -22.23 -36.80
C SER A 33 20.03 -21.42 -35.50
N SER A 34 18.77 -20.99 -35.30
CA SER A 34 18.11 -20.53 -34.07
C SER A 34 18.48 -21.35 -32.82
N PRO A 35 18.35 -20.76 -31.62
CA PRO A 35 17.06 -20.89 -30.95
C PRO A 35 16.57 -19.63 -30.22
N SER A 36 15.25 -19.43 -30.33
CA SER A 36 14.32 -19.12 -29.22
C SER A 36 14.80 -18.12 -28.16
N GLY A 37 14.44 -16.85 -28.34
CA GLY A 37 14.38 -15.85 -27.27
C GLY A 37 12.94 -15.39 -27.13
N GLY A 38 12.25 -15.93 -26.13
CA GLY A 38 10.81 -15.78 -25.93
C GLY A 38 10.35 -14.33 -25.92
N THR A 39 9.11 -14.15 -26.38
CA THR A 39 8.26 -13.00 -26.10
C THR A 39 8.52 -12.56 -24.65
N ALA A 40 8.99 -11.33 -24.45
CA ALA A 40 9.03 -10.72 -23.14
C ALA A 40 7.58 -10.57 -22.66
N VAL A 41 7.06 -11.65 -22.08
CA VAL A 41 5.90 -11.60 -21.22
C VAL A 41 6.38 -10.78 -20.04
N ILE A 42 5.97 -9.52 -20.02
CA ILE A 42 5.96 -8.74 -18.78
C ILE A 42 5.22 -9.63 -17.79
N GLU A 43 5.93 -10.21 -16.84
CA GLU A 43 5.34 -10.92 -15.71
C GLU A 43 4.42 -9.91 -15.04
N ARG A 44 3.13 -10.00 -15.38
CA ARG A 44 2.07 -9.48 -14.53
C ARG A 44 2.29 -10.19 -13.20
N PRO A 45 2.62 -9.48 -12.12
CA PRO A 45 2.87 -10.13 -10.84
C PRO A 45 1.72 -11.08 -10.56
N ALA A 46 2.10 -12.29 -10.16
CA ALA A 46 1.23 -13.43 -9.92
C ALA A 46 -0.08 -12.96 -9.30
N GLU A 47 -1.18 -13.45 -9.89
CA GLU A 47 -2.51 -13.45 -9.29
C GLU A 47 -2.41 -14.30 -8.03
N GLU A 48 -1.87 -13.69 -6.98
CA GLU A 48 -1.95 -14.14 -5.60
C GLU A 48 -3.45 -14.31 -5.40
N ALA A 49 -3.89 -15.56 -5.23
CA ALA A 49 -5.29 -15.87 -4.98
C ALA A 49 -5.71 -15.02 -3.79
N THR A 50 -6.34 -13.88 -4.07
CA THR A 50 -6.70 -12.90 -3.07
C THR A 50 -7.80 -13.57 -2.29
N VAL A 51 -7.44 -14.17 -1.15
CA VAL A 51 -8.42 -14.45 -0.11
C VAL A 51 -9.12 -13.12 0.08
N GLU A 52 -10.39 -13.05 -0.33
CA GLU A 52 -11.19 -11.83 -0.22
C GLU A 52 -11.45 -11.63 1.27
N LEU A 53 -10.44 -11.08 1.95
CA LEU A 53 -10.50 -10.78 3.37
C LEU A 53 -11.67 -9.81 3.58
N PRO A 54 -12.53 -10.07 4.58
CA PRO A 54 -13.67 -9.21 4.83
C PRO A 54 -13.19 -7.78 5.09
N TRP A 55 -13.95 -6.82 4.58
CA TRP A 55 -13.68 -5.42 4.85
C TRP A 55 -14.03 -5.12 6.31
N THR A 56 -13.31 -4.20 6.93
CA THR A 56 -13.49 -3.85 8.33
C THR A 56 -13.64 -2.35 8.48
N THR A 57 -14.59 -1.89 9.29
CA THR A 57 -14.70 -0.48 9.67
C THR A 57 -13.83 -0.23 10.90
N VAL A 58 -12.86 0.67 10.78
CA VAL A 58 -11.94 1.05 11.85
C VAL A 58 -12.28 2.47 12.31
N VAL A 59 -12.50 2.66 13.61
CA VAL A 59 -12.70 3.97 14.23
C VAL A 59 -11.41 4.38 14.93
N TRP A 60 -11.02 5.65 14.76
CA TRP A 60 -9.79 6.22 15.31
C TRP A 60 -10.09 7.12 16.51
N ASP A 61 -9.10 7.24 17.40
CA ASP A 61 -9.15 8.20 18.51
C ASP A 61 -9.01 9.62 17.97
N ASP A 62 -9.89 10.50 18.41
CA ASP A 62 -9.97 11.88 17.95
C ASP A 62 -10.03 12.82 19.17
N PRO A 63 -9.28 13.94 19.16
CA PRO A 63 -9.21 14.86 20.30
C PRO A 63 -10.50 15.64 20.57
N VAL A 64 -11.49 15.59 19.67
CA VAL A 64 -12.71 16.41 19.72
C VAL A 64 -13.90 15.63 20.32
N ASN A 65 -13.83 14.30 20.36
CA ASN A 65 -14.91 13.43 20.81
C ASN A 65 -14.69 12.86 22.22
N LEU A 66 -15.73 12.92 23.07
CA LEU A 66 -15.70 12.36 24.42
C LEU A 66 -15.94 10.83 24.40
N MET A 67 -15.27 10.08 25.27
CA MET A 67 -15.48 8.63 25.48
C MET A 67 -16.95 8.22 25.61
N SER A 68 -17.74 9.01 26.35
CA SER A 68 -19.17 8.75 26.55
C SER A 68 -19.97 8.90 25.27
N TYR A 69 -19.58 9.81 24.39
CA TYR A 69 -20.24 10.02 23.10
C TYR A 69 -19.94 8.87 22.14
N VAL A 70 -18.67 8.46 22.03
CA VAL A 70 -18.25 7.29 21.23
C VAL A 70 -19.00 6.03 21.66
N THR A 71 -19.10 5.80 22.98
CA THR A 71 -19.87 4.67 23.53
C THR A 71 -21.35 4.76 23.15
N HIS A 72 -21.95 5.95 23.20
CA HIS A 72 -23.35 6.14 22.80
C HIS A 72 -23.56 5.85 21.31
N VAL A 73 -22.69 6.33 20.42
CA VAL A 73 -22.77 6.04 18.99
C VAL A 73 -22.67 4.54 18.72
N PHE A 74 -21.78 3.83 19.42
CA PHE A 74 -21.67 2.36 19.28
C PHE A 74 -22.91 1.60 19.74
N VAL A 75 -23.62 2.09 20.76
CA VAL A 75 -24.89 1.50 21.20
C VAL A 75 -26.02 1.83 20.23
N THR A 76 -26.10 3.08 19.76
CA THR A 76 -27.23 3.56 18.95
C THR A 76 -27.16 3.11 17.49
N TYR A 77 -25.97 3.14 16.87
CA TYR A 77 -25.79 2.78 15.46
C TYR A 77 -25.52 1.29 15.26
N PHE A 78 -24.52 0.73 15.96
CA PHE A 78 -24.15 -0.68 15.84
C PHE A 78 -24.99 -1.62 16.73
N HIS A 79 -25.91 -1.06 17.53
CA HIS A 79 -26.78 -1.84 18.42
C HIS A 79 -26.02 -2.75 19.39
N TYR A 80 -24.79 -2.35 19.76
CA TYR A 80 -23.98 -3.11 20.69
C TYR A 80 -24.47 -2.95 22.13
N SER A 81 -24.29 -4.00 22.93
CA SER A 81 -24.49 -3.91 24.36
C SER A 81 -23.52 -2.86 24.94
N ARG A 82 -23.96 -2.14 25.98
CA ARG A 82 -23.14 -1.10 26.63
C ARG A 82 -21.75 -1.61 27.03
N GLN A 83 -21.65 -2.87 27.49
CA GLN A 83 -20.37 -3.50 27.82
C GLN A 83 -19.44 -3.64 26.60
N LYS A 84 -19.96 -4.10 25.45
CA LYS A 84 -19.15 -4.22 24.22
C LYS A 84 -18.74 -2.84 23.70
N ALA A 85 -19.67 -1.89 23.68
CA ALA A 85 -19.39 -0.52 23.27
C ALA A 85 -18.30 0.13 24.14
N GLN A 86 -18.37 -0.06 25.47
CA GLN A 86 -17.35 0.45 26.39
C GLN A 86 -15.98 -0.19 26.17
N ARG A 87 -15.93 -1.50 25.88
CA ARG A 87 -14.66 -2.18 25.55
C ARG A 87 -14.04 -1.62 24.28
N LEU A 88 -14.83 -1.50 23.21
CA LEU A 88 -14.36 -0.95 21.93
C LEU A 88 -13.91 0.51 22.08
N MET A 89 -14.66 1.32 22.82
CA MET A 89 -14.25 2.68 23.13
C MET A 89 -12.91 2.72 23.88
N LEU A 90 -12.74 1.87 24.90
CA LEU A 90 -11.49 1.80 25.65
C LEU A 90 -10.32 1.35 24.76
N GLN A 91 -10.58 0.48 23.80
CA GLN A 91 -9.60 0.09 22.78
C GLN A 91 -9.24 1.28 21.88
N VAL A 92 -10.21 2.04 21.36
CA VAL A 92 -9.94 3.26 20.59
C VAL A 92 -9.05 4.20 21.41
N HIS A 93 -9.37 4.44 22.67
CA HIS A 93 -8.61 5.36 23.52
C HIS A 93 -7.18 4.90 23.82
N ASN A 94 -6.97 3.62 24.12
CA ASN A 94 -5.64 3.12 24.49
C ASN A 94 -4.75 2.79 23.28
N GLU A 95 -5.35 2.24 22.22
CA GLU A 95 -4.63 1.75 21.03
C GLU A 95 -4.67 2.76 19.87
N GLY A 96 -5.41 3.85 20.01
CA GLY A 96 -5.62 4.87 18.98
C GLY A 96 -6.62 4.46 17.88
N ARG A 97 -7.07 3.19 17.87
CA ARG A 97 -8.04 2.66 16.90
C ARG A 97 -8.75 1.41 17.40
N ALA A 98 -9.94 1.13 16.87
CA ALA A 98 -10.64 -0.13 17.07
C ALA A 98 -11.42 -0.55 15.82
N VAL A 99 -11.49 -1.86 15.57
CA VAL A 99 -12.40 -2.42 14.56
C VAL A 99 -13.80 -2.52 15.16
N VAL A 100 -14.77 -1.84 14.55
CA VAL A 100 -16.14 -1.77 15.06
C VAL A 100 -17.10 -2.69 14.31
N SER A 101 -16.83 -2.99 13.04
CA SER A 101 -17.67 -3.82 12.17
C SER A 101 -16.81 -4.54 11.13
N MET A 102 -17.26 -5.69 10.63
CA MET A 102 -16.62 -6.47 9.57
C MET A 102 -17.68 -7.03 8.63
N GLY A 103 -17.46 -7.01 7.32
CA GLY A 103 -18.43 -7.47 6.34
C GLY A 103 -18.04 -7.20 4.89
N THR A 104 -19.04 -7.02 4.04
CA THR A 104 -18.80 -6.63 2.64
C THR A 104 -18.30 -5.19 2.54
N ARG A 105 -17.62 -4.87 1.44
CA ARG A 105 -17.11 -3.51 1.21
C ARG A 105 -18.21 -2.45 1.31
N GLU A 106 -19.36 -2.71 0.68
CA GLU A 106 -20.48 -1.78 0.61
C GLU A 106 -21.08 -1.50 1.99
N GLU A 107 -21.20 -2.51 2.84
CA GLU A 107 -21.67 -2.35 4.23
C GLU A 107 -20.68 -1.51 5.03
N MET A 108 -19.37 -1.79 4.90
CA MET A 108 -18.35 -1.02 5.62
C MET A 108 -18.26 0.43 5.12
N GLU A 109 -18.46 0.67 3.82
CA GLU A 109 -18.53 2.03 3.25
C GLU A 109 -19.70 2.83 3.83
N ARG A 110 -20.86 2.19 4.01
CA ARG A 110 -22.01 2.82 4.70
C ARG A 110 -21.69 3.11 6.16
N ASP A 111 -21.09 2.17 6.87
CA ASP A 111 -20.71 2.35 8.28
C ASP A 111 -19.69 3.48 8.47
N VAL A 112 -18.65 3.54 7.63
CA VAL A 112 -17.66 4.63 7.66
C VAL A 112 -18.33 5.98 7.39
N ASN A 113 -19.20 6.05 6.39
CA ASN A 113 -19.92 7.29 6.08
C ASN A 113 -20.82 7.72 7.26
N ALA A 114 -21.54 6.78 7.88
CA ALA A 114 -22.34 7.07 9.06
C ALA A 114 -21.48 7.57 10.23
N MET A 115 -20.32 6.95 10.49
CA MET A 115 -19.39 7.40 11.53
C MET A 115 -18.93 8.84 11.28
N HIS A 116 -18.61 9.21 10.04
CA HIS A 116 -18.29 10.60 9.69
C HIS A 116 -19.45 11.56 9.92
N GLN A 117 -20.70 11.13 9.68
CA GLN A 117 -21.89 11.93 10.00
C GLN A 117 -22.08 12.13 11.51
N PHE A 118 -21.67 11.16 12.33
CA PHE A 118 -21.60 11.31 13.79
C PHE A 118 -20.38 12.12 14.26
N GLY A 119 -19.53 12.61 13.35
CA GLY A 119 -18.33 13.38 13.70
C GLY A 119 -17.19 12.52 14.23
N LEU A 120 -17.22 11.20 14.01
CA LEU A 120 -16.15 10.26 14.35
C LEU A 120 -15.28 10.00 13.13
N TRP A 121 -13.97 9.95 13.31
CA TRP A 121 -13.07 9.54 12.24
C TRP A 121 -13.11 8.02 12.08
N ALA A 122 -13.51 7.55 10.89
CA ALA A 122 -13.45 6.14 10.54
C ALA A 122 -12.79 5.89 9.18
N THR A 123 -12.20 4.71 9.00
CA THR A 123 -11.61 4.27 7.73
C THR A 123 -11.93 2.82 7.44
N LEU A 124 -11.89 2.45 6.15
CA LEU A 124 -11.93 1.06 5.73
C LEU A 124 -10.57 0.39 5.95
N GLY A 125 -10.58 -0.79 6.56
CA GLY A 125 -9.47 -1.72 6.63
C GLY A 125 -9.79 -3.01 5.88
N ARG A 126 -8.76 -3.79 5.56
CA ARG A 126 -8.90 -5.20 5.19
C ARG A 126 -8.64 -6.01 6.45
N GLY A 127 -9.48 -7.00 6.75
CA GLY A 127 -9.23 -7.92 7.85
C GLY A 127 -7.88 -8.61 7.66
N GLU A 128 -7.06 -8.67 8.70
CA GLU A 128 -5.81 -9.44 8.72
C GLU A 128 -6.07 -10.89 9.10
#